data_AF-X1GAD9-F1
#
_entry.id   AF-X1GAD9-F1
#
_cell.length_a   1.000
_cell.length_b   1.000
_cell.length_c   1.000
_cell.angle_alpha   90.00
_cell.angle_beta   90.00
_cell.angle_gamma   90.00
#
_symmetry.space_group_name_H-M   'P 1'
#
loop_
_entity.id
_entity.type
_entity.pdbx_description
1 polymer ?
#
loop_
_entity_poly.entity_id
_entity_poly.type
_entity_poly.pdbx_seq_one_letter_code
_entity_poly.pdbx_strand_id
1 'polypeptide(L)'
;MSEGWREKWKDKEITVQAAINKIIPGNRVFIDSGCSEPQLLTSELIKQSEKLIDIEILHFLAIGPEKYFKDKAEDLFRHNVFFIGKTLREEINKGQADYTPIFTSEIPSLFSSGRKHIDVALIQVTPPDPYGFCSLGINIDIAKPIAQSSYITIAEINPQMPRTLGNSFIHMKEINFFVYNDTPLLEFIFDE
;
A
#
# COMPACT_ATOMS: atom_id res chain seq x y z
N MET A 1 21.05 13.20 -13.95
CA MET A 1 21.61 12.66 -12.69
C MET A 1 20.67 11.57 -12.21
N SER A 2 20.72 10.32 -12.69
CA SER A 2 19.48 9.50 -12.58
C SER A 2 19.57 8.00 -12.29
N GLU A 3 20.71 7.34 -12.12
CA GLU A 3 20.67 5.86 -11.90
C GLU A 3 21.61 5.30 -10.82
N GLY A 4 22.51 6.09 -10.25
CA GLY A 4 23.48 5.58 -9.25
C GLY A 4 22.83 4.98 -7.99
N TRP A 5 21.62 5.42 -7.65
CA TRP A 5 20.88 4.86 -6.52
C TRP A 5 20.34 3.46 -6.82
N ARG A 6 19.95 3.18 -8.07
CA ARG A 6 19.35 1.90 -8.45
C ARG A 6 20.40 0.80 -8.42
N GLU A 7 21.60 1.09 -8.91
CA GLU A 7 22.76 0.19 -8.77
C GLU A 7 23.11 -0.06 -7.29
N LYS A 8 23.10 0.99 -6.45
CA LYS A 8 23.37 0.87 -5.00
C LYS A 8 22.37 -0.03 -4.27
N TRP A 9 21.13 -0.09 -4.74
CA TRP A 9 20.04 -0.85 -4.10
C TRP A 9 19.51 -2.01 -4.95
N LYS A 10 20.23 -2.43 -5.98
CA LYS A 10 19.78 -3.42 -6.96
C LYS A 10 19.32 -4.74 -6.35
N ASP A 11 19.91 -5.15 -5.23
CA ASP A 11 19.57 -6.39 -4.54
C ASP A 11 18.16 -6.37 -3.91
N LYS A 12 17.57 -5.18 -3.75
CA LYS A 12 16.19 -4.99 -3.29
C LYS A 12 15.19 -4.90 -4.44
N GLU A 13 15.67 -4.68 -5.66
CA GLU A 13 14.81 -4.56 -6.82
C GLU A 13 14.32 -5.94 -7.27
N ILE A 14 13.01 -6.12 -7.36
CA ILE A 14 12.38 -7.37 -7.77
C ILE A 14 11.28 -7.11 -8.79
N THR A 15 10.83 -8.17 -9.46
CA THR A 15 9.66 -8.06 -10.34
C THR A 15 8.39 -7.93 -9.51
N VAL A 16 7.34 -7.33 -10.09
CA VAL A 16 6.03 -7.22 -9.43
C VAL A 16 5.47 -8.60 -9.05
N GLN A 17 5.66 -9.64 -9.88
CA GLN A 17 5.27 -11.00 -9.52
C GLN A 17 6.05 -11.52 -8.31
N ALA A 18 7.36 -11.28 -8.25
CA ALA A 18 8.19 -11.70 -7.12
C ALA A 18 7.84 -10.93 -5.83
N ALA A 19 7.39 -9.67 -5.95
CA ALA A 19 6.90 -8.88 -4.83
C ALA A 19 5.61 -9.48 -4.24
N ILE A 20 4.62 -9.77 -5.08
CA ILE A 20 3.37 -10.39 -4.62
C ILE A 20 3.59 -11.81 -4.08
N ASN A 21 4.55 -12.56 -4.63
CA ASN A 21 4.96 -13.86 -4.08
C ASN A 21 5.58 -13.78 -2.66
N LYS A 22 5.84 -12.58 -2.10
CA LYS A 22 6.21 -12.42 -0.68
C LYS A 22 5.00 -12.48 0.25
N ILE A 23 3.80 -12.28 -0.27
CA ILE A 23 2.55 -12.42 0.46
C ILE A 23 2.18 -13.90 0.46
N ILE A 24 1.91 -14.43 1.64
CA ILE A 24 1.50 -15.83 1.84
C ILE A 24 0.09 -15.89 2.43
N PRO A 25 -0.63 -17.02 2.26
CA PRO A 25 -1.95 -17.20 2.86
C PRO A 25 -1.98 -16.86 4.35
N GLY A 26 -3.03 -16.18 4.81
CA GLY A 26 -3.17 -15.72 6.20
C GLY A 26 -2.51 -14.36 6.50
N ASN A 27 -1.80 -13.73 5.55
CA ASN A 27 -1.18 -12.43 5.79
C ASN A 27 -2.18 -11.28 5.90
N ARG A 28 -1.81 -10.29 6.71
CA ARG A 28 -2.39 -8.95 6.74
C ARG A 28 -1.59 -8.03 5.84
N VAL A 29 -2.24 -7.50 4.83
CA VAL A 29 -1.64 -6.62 3.82
C VAL A 29 -2.20 -5.22 3.98
N PHE A 30 -1.32 -4.22 4.14
CA PHE A 30 -1.68 -2.82 4.02
C PHE A 30 -1.40 -2.34 2.60
N ILE A 31 -2.32 -1.56 2.04
CA ILE A 31 -2.14 -0.87 0.76
C ILE A 31 -2.25 0.63 1.02
N ASP A 32 -1.29 1.40 0.50
CA ASP A 32 -1.27 2.85 0.61
C ASP A 32 -2.56 3.50 0.07
N SER A 33 -2.89 4.65 0.63
CA SER A 33 -4.23 5.23 0.54
C SER A 33 -4.37 6.33 -0.50
N GLY A 34 -5.61 6.53 -0.93
CA GLY A 34 -6.01 7.54 -1.88
C GLY A 34 -5.26 7.40 -3.21
N CYS A 35 -4.84 8.53 -3.74
CA CYS A 35 -4.09 8.60 -4.99
C CYS A 35 -2.65 8.05 -4.91
N SER A 36 -2.18 7.68 -3.70
CA SER A 36 -0.86 7.08 -3.51
C SER A 36 -0.86 5.56 -3.59
N GLU A 37 -2.03 4.92 -3.76
CA GLU A 37 -2.15 3.48 -3.93
C GLU A 37 -1.17 2.97 -5.03
N PRO A 38 -0.26 2.03 -4.71
CA PRO A 38 0.72 1.52 -5.68
C PRO A 38 0.03 0.62 -6.70
N GLN A 39 -0.41 1.22 -7.80
CA GLN A 39 -1.29 0.58 -8.79
C GLN A 39 -0.70 -0.70 -9.38
N LEU A 40 0.60 -0.72 -9.67
CA LEU A 40 1.24 -1.90 -10.27
C LEU A 40 1.23 -3.08 -9.28
N LEU A 41 1.52 -2.80 -8.00
CA LEU A 41 1.46 -3.80 -6.95
C LEU A 41 0.02 -4.27 -6.69
N THR A 42 -0.94 -3.35 -6.60
CA THR A 42 -2.36 -3.69 -6.36
C THR A 42 -2.95 -4.54 -7.49
N SER A 43 -2.74 -4.17 -8.75
CA SER A 43 -3.25 -4.94 -9.89
C SER A 43 -2.66 -6.36 -9.93
N GLU A 44 -1.36 -6.52 -9.64
CA GLU A 44 -0.75 -7.85 -9.59
C GLU A 44 -1.22 -8.67 -8.38
N LEU A 45 -1.47 -8.03 -7.22
CA LEU A 45 -2.07 -8.67 -6.05
C LEU A 45 -3.44 -9.28 -6.40
N ILE A 46 -4.31 -8.48 -7.01
CA ILE A 46 -5.66 -8.91 -7.41
C ILE A 46 -5.60 -10.03 -8.45
N LYS A 47 -4.69 -9.93 -9.42
CA LYS A 47 -4.47 -10.97 -10.43
C LYS A 47 -4.06 -12.31 -9.83
N GLN A 48 -3.34 -12.31 -8.70
CA GLN A 48 -2.89 -13.53 -8.00
C GLN A 48 -3.81 -13.96 -6.86
N SER A 49 -4.95 -13.29 -6.66
CA SER A 49 -5.89 -13.51 -5.56
C SER A 49 -6.28 -14.97 -5.34
N GLU A 50 -6.44 -15.78 -6.39
CA GLU A 50 -6.84 -17.20 -6.28
C GLU A 50 -5.83 -18.07 -5.51
N LYS A 51 -4.58 -17.63 -5.37
CA LYS A 51 -3.52 -18.33 -4.61
C LYS A 51 -3.36 -17.78 -3.20
N LEU A 52 -4.02 -16.67 -2.89
CA LEU A 52 -3.82 -15.87 -1.69
C LEU A 52 -5.05 -16.00 -0.79
N ILE A 53 -5.21 -17.18 -0.21
CA ILE A 53 -6.35 -17.53 0.65
C ILE A 53 -6.20 -16.84 2.00
N ASP A 54 -7.31 -16.36 2.56
CA ASP A 54 -7.39 -15.79 3.92
C ASP A 54 -6.46 -14.58 4.11
N ILE A 55 -6.35 -13.73 3.10
CA ILE A 55 -5.65 -12.44 3.23
C ILE A 55 -6.60 -11.39 3.80
N GLU A 56 -6.17 -10.68 4.84
CA GLU A 56 -6.84 -9.47 5.30
C GLU A 56 -6.19 -8.26 4.59
N ILE A 57 -6.96 -7.50 3.80
CA ILE A 57 -6.48 -6.22 3.24
C ILE A 57 -6.99 -5.07 4.08
N LEU A 58 -6.06 -4.27 4.58
CA LEU A 58 -6.32 -3.09 5.39
C LEU A 58 -6.33 -1.83 4.53
N HIS A 59 -7.48 -1.14 4.57
CA HIS A 59 -7.74 0.09 3.81
C HIS A 59 -7.98 1.26 4.75
N PHE A 60 -7.57 2.46 4.32
CA PHE A 60 -8.08 3.71 4.88
C PHE A 60 -8.94 4.43 3.84
N LEU A 61 -8.34 5.09 2.85
CA LEU A 61 -9.09 5.74 1.78
C LEU A 61 -8.88 5.01 0.44
N ALA A 62 -9.69 4.01 0.13
CA ALA A 62 -9.56 3.27 -1.13
C ALA A 62 -10.19 4.05 -2.31
N ILE A 63 -9.36 4.52 -3.24
CA ILE A 63 -9.77 5.28 -4.45
C ILE A 63 -9.41 4.55 -5.75
N GLY A 64 -8.56 3.52 -5.69
CA GLY A 64 -8.10 2.78 -6.85
C GLY A 64 -9.22 2.33 -7.80
N PRO A 65 -8.94 2.28 -9.11
CA PRO A 65 -9.89 1.85 -10.14
C PRO A 65 -10.20 0.35 -10.05
N GLU A 66 -9.34 -0.42 -9.37
CA GLU A 66 -9.47 -1.85 -9.30
C GLU A 66 -10.66 -2.26 -8.42
N LYS A 67 -11.52 -3.07 -9.02
CA LYS A 67 -12.61 -3.71 -8.31
C LYS A 67 -12.09 -4.98 -7.66
N TYR A 68 -12.06 -4.98 -6.34
CA TYR A 68 -11.85 -6.18 -5.54
C TYR A 68 -13.01 -7.18 -5.77
N PHE A 69 -14.25 -6.66 -5.78
CA PHE A 69 -15.47 -7.44 -6.01
C PHE A 69 -15.89 -7.37 -7.51
N LYS A 70 -15.59 -8.40 -8.30
CA LYS A 70 -15.93 -8.52 -9.74
C LYS A 70 -17.07 -9.52 -10.02
N ASP A 71 -18.21 -9.41 -9.34
CA ASP A 71 -19.40 -10.27 -9.55
C ASP A 71 -19.35 -11.67 -8.89
N LYS A 72 -18.42 -11.89 -7.95
CA LYS A 72 -18.50 -13.02 -7.01
C LYS A 72 -19.27 -12.58 -5.75
N ALA A 73 -20.03 -13.49 -5.14
CA ALA A 73 -20.69 -13.22 -3.86
C ALA A 73 -19.69 -12.96 -2.71
N GLU A 74 -18.45 -13.38 -2.90
CA GLU A 74 -17.34 -13.27 -1.94
C GLU A 74 -16.08 -12.85 -2.69
N ASP A 75 -15.34 -11.90 -2.12
CA ASP A 75 -13.97 -11.62 -2.49
C ASP A 75 -13.05 -12.70 -1.92
N LEU A 76 -11.92 -12.94 -2.58
CA LEU A 76 -10.87 -13.82 -2.09
C LEU A 76 -10.09 -13.18 -0.94
N PHE A 77 -10.25 -11.88 -0.74
CA PHE A 77 -9.68 -11.12 0.35
C PHE A 77 -10.74 -10.72 1.37
N ARG A 78 -10.38 -10.75 2.66
CA ARG A 78 -11.19 -10.11 3.70
C ARG A 78 -10.77 -8.65 3.83
N HIS A 79 -11.65 -7.74 3.44
CA HIS A 79 -11.39 -6.31 3.54
C HIS A 79 -11.68 -5.80 4.95
N ASN A 80 -10.75 -5.05 5.54
CA ASN A 80 -10.96 -4.34 6.80
C ASN A 80 -10.62 -2.87 6.62
N VAL A 81 -11.62 -2.00 6.81
CA VAL A 81 -11.46 -0.57 6.56
C VAL A 81 -11.43 0.21 7.88
N PHE A 82 -10.56 1.22 7.95
CA PHE A 82 -10.59 2.23 9.02
C PHE A 82 -11.40 3.47 8.62
N PHE A 83 -11.76 3.61 7.35
CA PHE A 83 -12.64 4.66 6.84
C PHE A 83 -13.54 4.11 5.72
N ILE A 84 -14.84 4.40 5.78
CA ILE A 84 -15.84 3.84 4.85
C ILE A 84 -15.98 4.76 3.63
N GLY A 85 -15.18 4.49 2.59
CA GLY A 85 -15.29 5.13 1.28
C GLY A 85 -16.43 4.59 0.41
N LYS A 86 -16.66 5.21 -0.75
CA LYS A 86 -17.66 4.77 -1.75
C LYS A 86 -17.37 3.33 -2.23
N THR A 87 -16.10 2.98 -2.32
CA THR A 87 -15.58 1.72 -2.88
C THR A 87 -16.02 0.45 -2.13
N LEU A 88 -16.20 0.51 -0.80
CA LEU A 88 -16.47 -0.67 0.04
C LEU A 88 -17.74 -0.53 0.90
N ARG A 89 -18.52 0.55 0.71
CA ARG A 89 -19.68 0.85 1.56
C ARG A 89 -20.78 -0.20 1.43
N GLU A 90 -21.04 -0.68 0.22
CA GLU A 90 -22.07 -1.68 0.01
C GLU A 90 -21.69 -3.03 0.60
N GLU A 91 -20.42 -3.41 0.45
CA GLU A 91 -19.84 -4.67 0.90
C GLU A 91 -19.87 -4.75 2.42
N ILE A 92 -19.58 -3.65 3.12
CA ILE A 92 -19.73 -3.54 4.57
C ILE A 92 -21.19 -3.73 4.98
N ASN A 93 -22.13 -3.06 4.31
CA ASN A 93 -23.57 -3.19 4.61
C ASN A 93 -24.10 -4.61 4.34
N LYS A 94 -23.50 -5.35 3.40
CA LYS A 94 -23.81 -6.75 3.09
C LYS A 94 -23.08 -7.75 4.01
N GLY A 95 -22.20 -7.30 4.91
CA GLY A 95 -21.40 -8.14 5.81
C GLY A 95 -20.19 -8.82 5.14
N GLN A 96 -19.84 -8.40 3.92
CA GLN A 96 -18.74 -8.97 3.12
C GLN A 96 -17.38 -8.33 3.43
N ALA A 97 -17.36 -7.16 4.09
CA ALA A 97 -16.17 -6.47 4.57
C ALA A 97 -16.35 -6.01 6.02
N ASP A 98 -15.24 -5.81 6.71
CA ASP A 98 -15.17 -5.34 8.09
C ASP A 98 -14.91 -3.84 8.16
N TYR A 99 -15.46 -3.22 9.20
CA TYR A 99 -15.13 -1.85 9.60
C TYR A 99 -14.57 -1.86 11.03
N THR A 100 -13.36 -1.35 11.20
CA THR A 100 -12.75 -1.15 12.52
C THR A 100 -12.90 0.31 12.93
N PRO A 101 -13.82 0.65 13.87
CA PRO A 101 -13.98 2.03 14.33
C PRO A 101 -12.79 2.45 15.19
N ILE A 102 -12.06 3.47 14.74
CA ILE A 102 -10.91 4.04 15.45
C ILE A 102 -10.72 5.50 15.02
N PHE A 103 -10.24 6.36 15.92
CA PHE A 103 -9.84 7.71 15.53
C PHE A 103 -8.61 7.66 14.63
N THR A 104 -8.60 8.44 13.54
CA THR A 104 -7.45 8.48 12.61
C THR A 104 -6.13 8.77 13.32
N SER A 105 -6.14 9.65 14.34
CA SER A 105 -4.96 9.98 15.13
C SER A 105 -4.43 8.83 16.00
N GLU A 106 -5.24 7.82 16.29
CA GLU A 106 -4.87 6.65 17.09
C GLU A 106 -4.34 5.48 16.24
N ILE A 107 -4.64 5.47 14.92
CA ILE A 107 -4.19 4.43 14.00
C ILE A 107 -2.66 4.24 14.05
N PRO A 108 -1.81 5.30 14.00
CA PRO A 108 -0.36 5.13 14.13
C PRO A 108 0.08 4.39 15.40
N SER A 109 -0.59 4.66 16.54
CA SER A 109 -0.29 4.03 17.82
C SER A 109 -0.69 2.56 17.83
N LEU A 110 -1.79 2.20 17.17
CA LEU A 110 -2.25 0.81 17.05
C LEU A 110 -1.17 -0.09 16.45
N PHE A 111 -0.50 0.37 15.40
CA PHE A 111 0.53 -0.40 14.70
C PHE A 111 1.92 -0.31 15.35
N SER A 112 2.35 0.89 15.73
CA SER A 112 3.66 1.07 16.38
C SER A 112 3.77 0.41 17.76
N SER A 113 2.63 0.20 18.44
CA SER A 113 2.57 -0.58 19.69
C SER A 113 2.49 -2.11 19.49
N GLY A 114 2.32 -2.59 18.26
CA GLY A 114 2.15 -4.01 17.96
C GLY A 114 0.78 -4.60 18.33
N ARG A 115 -0.19 -3.78 18.77
CA ARG A 115 -1.56 -4.25 19.08
C ARG A 115 -2.27 -4.79 17.85
N LYS A 116 -1.96 -4.25 16.67
CA LYS A 116 -2.26 -4.84 15.37
C LYS A 116 -0.96 -4.91 14.57
N HIS A 117 -0.68 -6.05 13.96
CA HIS A 117 0.48 -6.22 13.10
C HIS A 117 0.07 -6.18 11.63
N ILE A 118 1.04 -5.82 10.78
CA ILE A 118 0.97 -5.93 9.33
C ILE A 118 2.11 -6.82 8.88
N ASP A 119 1.79 -7.82 8.06
CA ASP A 119 2.81 -8.71 7.51
C ASP A 119 3.48 -8.06 6.30
N VAL A 120 2.67 -7.46 5.41
CA VAL A 120 3.18 -6.80 4.20
C VAL A 120 2.54 -5.43 4.01
N ALA A 121 3.34 -4.37 3.91
CA ALA A 121 2.89 -3.05 3.46
C ALA A 121 3.30 -2.82 2.00
N LEU A 122 2.34 -2.45 1.17
CA LEU A 122 2.53 -2.02 -0.21
C LEU A 122 2.39 -0.50 -0.24
N ILE A 123 3.49 0.20 -0.52
CA ILE A 123 3.54 1.67 -0.53
C ILE A 123 4.02 2.22 -1.86
N GLN A 124 3.72 3.49 -2.15
CA GLN A 124 4.29 4.20 -3.29
C GLN A 124 5.17 5.35 -2.83
N VAL A 125 6.36 5.49 -3.42
CA VAL A 125 7.34 6.50 -3.00
C VAL A 125 8.10 7.09 -4.18
N THR A 126 8.73 8.24 -3.97
CA THR A 126 9.70 8.82 -4.91
C THR A 126 10.99 7.99 -4.99
N PRO A 127 11.78 8.11 -6.06
CA PRO A 127 13.15 7.61 -6.08
C PRO A 127 13.96 8.20 -4.92
N PRO A 128 14.88 7.42 -4.31
CA PRO A 128 15.69 7.91 -3.21
C PRO A 128 16.60 9.04 -3.65
N ASP A 129 16.86 9.97 -2.72
CA ASP A 129 17.87 11.00 -2.89
C ASP A 129 19.29 10.43 -2.70
N PRO A 130 20.36 11.24 -2.86
CA PRO A 130 21.74 10.76 -2.66
C PRO A 130 22.01 10.16 -1.27
N TYR A 131 21.21 10.50 -0.26
CA TYR A 131 21.32 9.99 1.09
C TYR A 131 20.53 8.71 1.32
N GLY A 132 19.73 8.27 0.35
CA GLY A 132 18.94 7.04 0.41
C GLY A 132 17.53 7.24 0.96
N PHE A 133 17.04 8.47 1.08
CA PHE A 133 15.68 8.75 1.52
C PHE A 133 14.74 8.88 0.33
N CYS A 134 13.70 8.06 0.32
CA CYS A 134 12.50 8.25 -0.49
C CYS A 134 11.53 9.18 0.24
N SER A 135 10.54 9.72 -0.47
CA SER A 135 9.40 10.43 0.11
C SER A 135 8.11 9.71 -0.28
N LEU A 136 7.17 9.55 0.65
CA LEU A 136 5.82 9.02 0.40
C LEU A 136 4.95 9.98 -0.45
N GLY A 137 5.42 11.21 -0.64
CA GLY A 137 4.83 12.16 -1.57
C GLY A 137 3.46 12.65 -1.13
N ILE A 138 2.44 12.42 -1.95
CA ILE A 138 1.12 13.03 -1.77
C ILE A 138 0.34 12.48 -0.58
N ASN A 139 0.74 11.32 -0.05
CA ASN A 139 0.09 10.70 1.10
C ASN A 139 1.10 10.37 2.18
N ILE A 140 0.75 10.62 3.44
CA ILE A 140 1.55 10.25 4.62
C ILE A 140 0.66 9.60 5.67
N ASP A 141 -0.53 10.20 5.86
CA ASP A 141 -1.62 9.77 6.72
C ASP A 141 -1.23 8.76 7.82
N ILE A 142 -1.60 7.50 7.63
CA ILE A 142 -1.24 6.34 8.44
C ILE A 142 -0.20 5.47 7.73
N ALA A 143 0.10 5.72 6.45
CA ALA A 143 0.98 4.90 5.63
C ALA A 143 2.40 4.79 6.21
N LYS A 144 2.99 5.92 6.63
CA LYS A 144 4.34 5.91 7.20
C LYS A 144 4.48 5.01 8.44
N PRO A 145 3.72 5.23 9.54
CA PRO A 145 3.85 4.40 10.73
C PRO A 145 3.50 2.94 10.48
N ILE A 146 2.57 2.66 9.56
CA ILE A 146 2.23 1.29 9.17
C ILE A 146 3.40 0.62 8.44
N ALA A 147 3.95 1.26 7.41
CA ALA A 147 5.09 0.73 6.66
C ALA A 147 6.30 0.49 7.57
N GLN A 148 6.59 1.41 8.51
CA GLN A 148 7.68 1.22 9.47
C GLN A 148 7.44 0.10 10.49
N SER A 149 6.17 -0.22 10.77
CA SER A 149 5.79 -1.27 11.72
C SER A 149 5.53 -2.64 11.06
N SER A 150 5.55 -2.69 9.72
CA SER A 150 5.26 -3.90 8.94
C SER A 150 6.45 -4.86 8.93
N TYR A 151 6.18 -6.16 8.86
CA TYR A 151 7.24 -7.15 8.77
C TYR A 151 8.02 -7.07 7.44
N ILE A 152 7.30 -6.84 6.34
CA ILE A 152 7.85 -6.58 5.02
C ILE A 152 7.23 -5.30 4.46
N THR A 153 8.06 -4.35 4.06
CA THR A 153 7.65 -3.17 3.30
C THR A 153 8.13 -3.29 1.86
N ILE A 154 7.19 -3.28 0.92
CA ILE A 154 7.44 -3.32 -0.51
C ILE A 154 7.03 -1.97 -1.10
N ALA A 155 7.97 -1.30 -1.75
CA ALA A 155 7.72 0.01 -2.33
C ALA A 155 7.59 -0.07 -3.87
N GLU A 156 6.58 0.57 -4.41
CA GLU A 156 6.55 1.01 -5.80
C GLU A 156 7.29 2.35 -5.88
N ILE A 157 8.48 2.34 -6.46
CA ILE A 157 9.26 3.57 -6.69
C ILE A 157 8.77 4.19 -8.00
N ASN A 158 8.12 5.34 -7.87
CA ASN A 158 7.57 6.11 -8.99
C ASN A 158 8.23 7.49 -9.09
N PRO A 159 9.00 7.80 -10.16
CA PRO A 159 9.58 9.12 -10.38
C PRO A 159 8.55 10.26 -10.54
N GLN A 160 7.29 9.95 -10.84
CA GLN A 160 6.22 10.96 -10.93
C GLN A 160 5.58 11.28 -9.57
N MET A 161 5.86 10.48 -8.53
CA MET A 161 5.48 10.85 -7.17
C MET A 161 6.24 12.14 -6.77
N PRO A 162 5.56 13.21 -6.33
CA PRO A 162 6.24 14.42 -5.91
C PRO A 162 6.97 14.20 -4.60
N ARG A 163 8.16 14.78 -4.45
CA ARG A 163 8.90 14.75 -3.18
C ARG A 163 8.37 15.83 -2.25
N THR A 164 7.42 15.48 -1.39
CA THR A 164 6.91 16.36 -0.34
C THR A 164 7.88 16.42 0.84
N LEU A 165 7.89 17.56 1.55
CA LEU A 165 8.70 17.77 2.76
C LEU A 165 7.91 17.39 4.03
N GLY A 166 8.54 17.55 5.19
CA GLY A 166 7.96 17.23 6.48
C GLY A 166 8.23 15.79 6.88
N ASN A 167 7.28 15.15 7.57
CA ASN A 167 7.44 13.79 8.07
C ASN A 167 7.12 12.71 7.00
N SER A 168 7.50 12.96 5.74
CA SER A 168 7.17 12.13 4.57
C SER A 168 8.30 11.18 4.15
N PHE A 169 9.49 11.32 4.74
CA PHE A 169 10.66 10.54 4.32
C PHE A 169 10.69 9.14 4.93
N ILE A 170 11.12 8.16 4.13
CA ILE A 170 11.42 6.79 4.51
C ILE A 170 12.75 6.38 3.86
N HIS A 171 13.66 5.76 4.62
CA HIS A 171 14.97 5.37 4.08
C HIS A 171 14.87 4.03 3.35
N MET A 172 15.65 3.81 2.28
CA MET A 172 15.78 2.53 1.57
C MET A 172 16.20 1.32 2.45
N LYS A 173 16.57 1.56 3.71
CA LYS A 173 16.89 0.51 4.69
C LYS A 173 15.63 -0.04 5.36
N GLU A 174 14.59 0.78 5.44
CA GLU A 174 13.27 0.46 5.98
C GLU A 174 12.37 -0.18 4.90
N ILE A 175 12.75 -0.10 3.63
CA ILE A 175 12.09 -0.78 2.51
C ILE A 175 12.79 -2.13 2.27
N ASN A 176 12.06 -3.23 2.36
CA ASN A 176 12.62 -4.57 2.14
C ASN A 176 12.89 -4.81 0.65
N PHE A 177 11.90 -4.55 -0.19
CA PHE A 177 11.95 -4.74 -1.63
C PHE A 177 11.31 -3.56 -2.36
N PHE A 178 11.67 -3.36 -3.62
CA PHE A 178 10.98 -2.40 -4.46
C PHE A 178 10.75 -2.90 -5.89
N VAL A 179 9.75 -2.30 -6.53
CA VAL A 179 9.49 -2.39 -7.96
C VAL A 179 9.60 -0.96 -8.52
N TYR A 180 10.14 -0.81 -9.73
CA TYR A 180 10.21 0.48 -10.41
C TYR A 180 8.99 0.66 -11.32
N ASN A 181 8.28 1.77 -11.19
CA ASN A 181 7.11 2.07 -12.02
C ASN A 181 7.03 3.56 -12.37
N ASP A 182 7.37 3.93 -13.60
CA ASP A 182 7.22 5.31 -14.10
C ASP A 182 5.85 5.47 -14.75
N THR A 183 4.88 5.90 -13.95
CA THR A 183 3.50 6.11 -14.37
C THR A 183 2.95 7.41 -13.77
N PRO A 184 2.02 8.11 -14.45
CA PRO A 184 1.24 9.15 -13.81
C PRO A 184 0.56 8.64 -12.53
N LEU A 185 0.44 9.53 -11.55
CA LEU A 185 -0.30 9.24 -10.32
C LEU A 185 -1.79 9.09 -10.62
N LEU A 186 -2.48 8.32 -9.77
CA LEU A 186 -3.93 8.24 -9.80
C LEU A 186 -4.52 9.61 -9.50
N GLU A 187 -5.52 10.04 -10.26
CA GLU A 187 -6.24 11.30 -10.03
C GLU A 187 -7.63 11.01 -9.47
N PHE A 188 -8.03 11.78 -8.45
CA PHE A 188 -9.42 11.80 -7.98
C PHE A 188 -10.13 13.00 -8.60
N ILE A 189 -11.06 12.72 -9.51
CA ILE A 189 -11.85 13.73 -10.20
C ILE A 189 -13.16 13.93 -9.42
N PHE A 190 -13.44 15.17 -9.04
CA PHE A 190 -14.74 15.53 -8.48
C PHE A 190 -15.77 15.64 -9.61
N ASP A 191 -16.91 14.98 -9.45
CA ASP A 191 -18.07 15.24 -10.31
C ASP A 191 -18.57 16.66 -10.02
N GLU A 192 -18.64 17.52 -11.05
CA GLU A 192 -19.18 18.90 -10.97
C GLU A 192 -20.68 18.93 -10.60
#